data_AF-A0A6J4X9E0-F1
#
_entry.id   AF-A0A6J4X9E0-F1
#
_cell.length_a   1.000
_cell.length_b   1.000
_cell.length_c   1.000
_cell.angle_alpha   90.00
_cell.angle_beta   90.00
_cell.angle_gamma   90.00
#
_symmetry.space_group_name_H-M   'P 1'
#
loop_
_entity.id
_entity.type
_entity.pdbx_description
1 polymer ?
#
loop_
_entity_poly.entity_id
_entity_poly.type
_entity_poly.pdbx_seq_one_letter_code
_entity_poly.pdbx_strand_id
1 'polypeptide(L)'
;MPNYSTHPRILFVTPEAAFMPEGGGNRTNFIRANAGGFRDFQAELISNLFELGADVHVAQPDFRKIFAICSRKEKAGVSVKLPGDRVHLAEDKAIFYSKPINSNAEWENIKISLAFQREVINQIVPRVQPKLIHCFDWMTGLIPAAARKYEIPSLFTAHKFDTARIFLSYVEDRGIDAAAFWHHLFYERYPTSYEETRETNPADFLLSGVFAAHFVTSSRAAFLANGGQDQSRFANFPIWEVLAKKIDSGRATVNRRRTKTQQYIEIYEKMLQHAILQPQGEEFHIPQDKIPHALNA
;
A
#
# COMPACT_ATOMS: atom_id res chain seq x y z
N MET A 1 -6.29 4.80 -28.01
CA MET A 1 -5.14 4.10 -27.41
C MET A 1 -5.06 4.49 -25.95
N PRO A 2 -4.89 3.57 -24.99
CA PRO A 2 -4.73 3.96 -23.60
C PRO A 2 -3.48 4.84 -23.48
N ASN A 3 -3.64 6.01 -22.87
CA ASN A 3 -2.57 6.99 -22.67
C ASN A 3 -1.63 6.41 -21.61
N TYR A 4 -0.62 5.64 -22.03
CA TYR A 4 0.38 5.12 -21.09
C TYR A 4 1.12 6.33 -20.52
N SER A 5 0.92 6.58 -19.22
CA SER A 5 1.70 7.59 -18.52
C SER A 5 3.19 7.27 -18.71
N THR A 6 3.96 8.28 -19.14
CA THR A 6 5.42 8.21 -19.21
C THR A 6 6.04 8.15 -17.81
N HIS A 7 5.25 8.39 -16.76
CA HIS A 7 5.71 8.38 -15.37
C HIS A 7 5.69 6.97 -14.76
N PRO A 8 6.62 6.69 -13.84
CA PRO A 8 6.60 5.45 -13.07
C PRO A 8 5.28 5.26 -12.34
N ARG A 9 4.62 4.13 -12.61
CA ARG A 9 3.36 3.77 -11.94
C ARG A 9 3.60 3.37 -10.49
N ILE A 10 2.89 4.02 -9.56
CA ILE A 10 2.94 3.74 -8.13
C ILE A 10 1.66 3.03 -7.71
N LEU A 11 1.77 1.81 -7.18
CA LEU A 11 0.64 1.07 -6.60
C LEU A 11 0.65 1.20 -5.08
N PHE A 12 -0.31 1.93 -4.55
CA PHE A 12 -0.61 1.96 -3.12
C PHE A 12 -1.43 0.72 -2.74
N VAL A 13 -1.05 0.03 -1.68
CA VAL A 13 -1.77 -1.15 -1.19
C VAL A 13 -2.25 -0.87 0.22
N THR A 14 -3.52 -0.54 0.36
CA THR A 14 -4.11 -0.10 1.63
C THR A 14 -5.04 -1.19 2.18
N PRO A 15 -4.80 -1.74 3.38
CA PRO A 15 -5.65 -2.79 3.94
C PRO A 15 -7.02 -2.26 4.41
N GLU A 16 -7.16 -0.94 4.56
CA GLU A 16 -8.41 -0.25 4.80
C GLU A 16 -8.90 0.42 3.52
N ALA A 17 -10.21 0.67 3.41
CA ALA A 17 -10.76 1.40 2.27
C ALA A 17 -10.37 2.88 2.33
N ALA A 18 -9.38 3.31 1.56
CA ALA A 18 -9.03 4.73 1.42
C ALA A 18 -10.05 5.47 0.53
N PHE A 19 -10.65 4.76 -0.43
CA PHE A 19 -11.58 5.33 -1.39
C PHE A 19 -12.87 4.51 -1.48
N MET A 20 -13.97 5.14 -1.90
CA MET A 20 -15.29 4.53 -2.01
C MET A 20 -15.94 4.84 -3.36
N PRO A 21 -16.73 3.91 -3.93
CA PRO A 21 -17.44 4.17 -5.19
C PRO A 21 -18.35 5.41 -5.08
N GLU A 22 -18.27 6.27 -6.09
CA GLU A 22 -19.16 7.43 -6.22
C GLU A 22 -20.59 6.95 -6.56
N GLY A 23 -21.58 7.37 -5.77
CA GLY A 23 -23.00 7.14 -6.10
C GLY A 23 -23.47 5.68 -5.98
N GLY A 24 -23.46 5.12 -4.76
CA GLY A 24 -24.26 3.95 -4.39
C GLY A 24 -23.96 2.62 -5.10
N GLY A 25 -22.89 2.54 -5.89
CA GLY A 25 -22.46 1.30 -6.56
C GLY A 25 -21.87 1.47 -7.95
N ASN A 26 -21.97 2.67 -8.56
CA ASN A 26 -21.29 2.92 -9.83
C ASN A 26 -19.77 2.99 -9.61
N ARG A 27 -19.00 2.09 -10.23
CA ARG A 27 -17.54 1.99 -10.06
C ARG A 27 -16.77 2.84 -11.06
N THR A 28 -17.40 3.87 -11.63
CA THR A 28 -16.78 4.77 -12.60
C THR A 28 -15.77 5.70 -11.94
N ASN A 29 -16.08 6.18 -10.74
CA ASN A 29 -15.23 7.07 -9.96
C ASN A 29 -15.24 6.62 -8.50
N PHE A 30 -14.18 7.00 -7.79
CA PHE A 30 -14.03 6.78 -6.37
C PHE A 30 -13.71 8.09 -5.66
N ILE A 31 -14.37 8.31 -4.53
CA ILE A 31 -14.18 9.47 -3.65
C ILE A 31 -13.47 9.06 -2.37
N ARG A 32 -12.80 10.00 -1.72
CA ARG A 32 -12.11 9.76 -0.45
C ARG A 32 -13.09 9.27 0.61
N ALA A 33 -12.78 8.15 1.25
CA ALA A 33 -13.55 7.67 2.38
C ALA A 33 -13.20 8.49 3.64
N ASN A 34 -14.08 9.37 4.10
CA ASN A 34 -13.86 10.09 5.36
C ASN A 34 -14.03 9.13 6.55
N ALA A 35 -12.93 8.80 7.21
CA ALA A 35 -12.91 7.76 8.23
C ALA A 35 -12.16 8.12 9.51
N GLY A 36 -11.40 9.21 9.51
CA GLY A 36 -10.57 9.60 10.63
C GLY A 36 -9.21 8.90 10.63
N GLY A 37 -8.22 9.54 11.27
CA GLY A 37 -6.94 8.91 11.61
C GLY A 37 -6.05 8.62 10.40
N PHE A 38 -5.51 7.39 10.34
CA PHE A 38 -4.49 7.01 9.35
C PHE A 38 -5.04 6.84 7.93
N ARG A 39 -6.32 6.47 7.79
CA ARG A 39 -6.99 6.39 6.48
C ARG A 39 -7.06 7.74 5.80
N ASP A 40 -7.36 8.79 6.56
CA ASP A 40 -7.42 10.15 6.03
C ASP A 40 -6.03 10.57 5.51
N PHE A 41 -4.96 10.22 6.23
CA PHE A 41 -3.59 10.46 5.78
C PHE A 41 -3.25 9.70 4.49
N GLN A 42 -3.59 8.40 4.40
CA GLN A 42 -3.37 7.60 3.19
C GLN A 42 -4.09 8.20 1.99
N ALA A 43 -5.38 8.50 2.14
CA ALA A 43 -6.18 9.06 1.07
C ALA A 43 -5.74 10.49 0.70
N GLU A 44 -5.30 11.29 1.67
CA GLU A 44 -4.71 12.62 1.45
C GLU A 44 -3.43 12.53 0.62
N LEU A 45 -2.49 11.66 1.02
CA LEU A 45 -1.25 11.45 0.26
C LEU A 45 -1.52 11.03 -1.18
N ILE A 46 -2.42 10.05 -1.37
CA ILE A 46 -2.76 9.52 -2.71
C ILE A 46 -3.42 10.60 -3.56
N SER A 47 -4.39 11.34 -3.02
CA SER A 47 -5.04 12.43 -3.76
C SER A 47 -4.06 13.53 -4.13
N ASN A 48 -3.19 13.94 -3.20
CA ASN A 48 -2.22 15.02 -3.47
C ASN A 48 -1.25 14.61 -4.59
N LEU A 49 -0.78 13.35 -4.61
CA LEU A 49 0.09 12.86 -5.68
C LEU A 49 -0.65 12.80 -7.02
N PHE A 50 -1.91 12.36 -7.02
CA PHE A 50 -2.74 12.33 -8.21
C PHE A 50 -2.94 13.74 -8.80
N GLU A 51 -3.27 14.73 -7.96
CA GLU A 51 -3.45 16.13 -8.38
C GLU A 51 -2.16 16.76 -8.91
N LEU A 52 -0.99 16.32 -8.40
CA LEU A 52 0.32 16.72 -8.91
C LEU A 52 0.71 16.00 -10.21
N GLY A 53 -0.14 15.11 -10.74
CA GLY A 53 0.07 14.42 -12.02
C GLY A 53 0.83 13.10 -11.93
N ALA A 54 1.07 12.55 -10.74
CA ALA A 54 1.70 11.24 -10.59
C ALA A 54 0.80 10.10 -11.09
N ASP A 55 1.39 9.07 -11.70
CA ASP A 55 0.67 7.85 -12.11
C ASP A 55 0.38 6.94 -10.91
N VAL A 56 -0.69 7.25 -10.17
CA VAL A 56 -1.07 6.52 -8.95
C VAL A 56 -2.22 5.54 -9.19
N HIS A 57 -2.08 4.35 -8.61
CA HIS A 57 -3.13 3.36 -8.49
C HIS A 57 -3.26 2.90 -7.03
N VAL A 58 -4.44 2.43 -6.66
CA VAL A 58 -4.76 1.97 -5.30
C VAL A 58 -5.32 0.56 -5.37
N ALA A 59 -4.71 -0.37 -4.64
CA ALA A 59 -5.29 -1.66 -4.31
C ALA A 59 -5.87 -1.61 -2.89
N GLN A 60 -7.14 -1.98 -2.75
CA GLN A 60 -7.82 -2.01 -1.44
C GLN A 60 -8.88 -3.11 -1.40
N PRO A 61 -9.32 -3.56 -0.22
CA PRO A 61 -10.39 -4.55 -0.13
C PRO A 61 -11.77 -4.01 -0.56
N ASP A 62 -12.58 -4.84 -1.22
CA ASP A 62 -13.97 -4.53 -1.61
C ASP A 62 -14.93 -4.60 -0.40
N PHE A 63 -14.84 -3.67 0.54
CA PHE A 63 -15.70 -3.65 1.74
C PHE A 63 -17.14 -3.21 1.44
N ARG A 64 -17.89 -3.97 0.62
CA ARG A 64 -19.26 -3.66 0.16
C ARG A 64 -20.20 -3.21 1.28
N LYS A 65 -20.17 -3.86 2.44
CA LYS A 65 -20.98 -3.46 3.61
C LYS A 65 -20.57 -2.07 4.15
N ILE A 66 -19.28 -1.78 4.25
CA ILE A 66 -18.78 -0.48 4.70
C ILE A 66 -19.12 0.59 3.66
N PHE A 67 -18.96 0.29 2.38
CA PHE A 67 -19.33 1.18 1.29
C PHE A 67 -20.80 1.58 1.38
N ALA A 68 -21.69 0.60 1.53
CA ALA A 68 -23.13 0.85 1.66
C ALA A 68 -23.50 1.71 2.89
N ILE A 69 -22.78 1.57 4.01
CA ILE A 69 -23.02 2.36 5.23
C ILE A 69 -22.57 3.81 5.04
N CYS A 70 -21.38 4.01 4.49
CA CYS A 70 -20.79 5.34 4.34
C CYS A 70 -21.46 6.15 3.21
N SER A 71 -21.89 5.52 2.10
CA SER A 71 -22.63 6.21 1.04
C SER A 71 -23.95 6.82 1.50
N ARG A 72 -24.54 6.34 2.61
CA ARG A 72 -25.76 6.93 3.20
C ARG A 72 -25.49 8.17 4.05
N LYS A 73 -24.24 8.39 4.45
CA LYS A 73 -23.82 9.43 5.41
C LYS A 73 -23.12 10.63 4.75
N GLU A 74 -22.73 10.52 3.48
CA GLU A 74 -21.99 11.59 2.82
C GLU A 74 -22.88 12.76 2.40
N LYS A 75 -22.50 13.96 2.85
CA LYS A 75 -22.93 15.23 2.28
C LYS A 75 -22.00 15.57 1.11
N ALA A 76 -22.57 16.10 0.03
CA ALA A 76 -21.84 16.52 -1.16
C ALA A 76 -20.79 17.60 -0.81
N GLY A 77 -19.53 17.17 -0.68
CA GLY A 77 -18.36 18.02 -0.65
C GLY A 77 -17.51 17.80 -1.91
N VAL A 78 -16.75 18.82 -2.32
CA VAL A 78 -15.75 18.70 -3.37
C VAL A 78 -14.63 17.81 -2.83
N SER A 79 -14.67 16.52 -3.17
CA SER A 79 -13.60 15.56 -2.86
C SER A 79 -12.90 15.17 -4.16
N VAL A 80 -11.59 14.95 -4.06
CA VAL A 80 -10.78 14.45 -5.18
C VAL A 80 -11.34 13.11 -5.63
N LYS A 81 -11.61 12.99 -6.93
CA LYS A 81 -12.15 11.78 -7.56
C LYS A 81 -11.02 11.02 -8.25
N LEU A 82 -10.81 9.79 -7.84
CA LEU A 82 -9.99 8.85 -8.59
C LEU A 82 -10.85 8.15 -9.65
N PRO A 83 -10.40 8.09 -10.91
CA PRO A 83 -11.06 7.26 -11.92
C PRO A 83 -11.06 5.78 -11.51
N GLY A 84 -12.10 5.04 -11.93
CA GLY A 84 -12.30 3.64 -11.54
C GLY A 84 -11.18 2.69 -12.00
N ASP A 85 -10.46 3.03 -13.07
CA ASP A 85 -9.29 2.26 -13.55
C ASP A 85 -8.03 2.48 -12.69
N ARG A 86 -8.05 3.47 -11.78
CA ARG A 86 -7.01 3.71 -10.77
C ARG A 86 -7.26 2.96 -9.47
N VAL A 87 -8.47 2.46 -9.21
CA VAL A 87 -8.82 1.77 -7.96
C VAL A 87 -9.15 0.30 -8.22
N HIS A 88 -8.29 -0.58 -7.71
CA HIS A 88 -8.36 -2.02 -7.86
C HIS A 88 -8.91 -2.63 -6.57
N LEU A 89 -10.09 -3.23 -6.64
CA LEU A 89 -10.74 -3.84 -5.49
C LEU A 89 -10.37 -5.33 -5.41
N ALA A 90 -9.88 -5.76 -4.25
CA ALA A 90 -9.71 -7.18 -3.95
C ALA A 90 -11.06 -7.78 -3.56
N GLU A 91 -11.51 -8.74 -4.35
CA GLU A 91 -12.84 -9.34 -4.23
C GLU A 91 -12.78 -10.72 -3.57
N ASP A 92 -13.21 -10.79 -2.31
CA ASP A 92 -13.33 -12.06 -1.58
C ASP A 92 -14.51 -12.00 -0.60
N LYS A 93 -15.19 -13.13 -0.40
CA LYS A 93 -16.32 -13.24 0.53
C LYS A 93 -15.93 -12.91 1.98
N ALA A 94 -14.69 -13.18 2.38
CA ALA A 94 -14.17 -12.80 3.69
C ALA A 94 -14.11 -11.26 3.88
N ILE A 95 -14.06 -10.51 2.78
CA ILE A 95 -13.94 -9.04 2.77
C ILE A 95 -15.32 -8.37 2.72
N PHE A 96 -16.18 -8.80 1.78
CA PHE A 96 -17.39 -8.06 1.39
C PHE A 96 -18.29 -7.59 2.55
N TYR A 97 -18.46 -8.43 3.55
CA TYR A 97 -19.42 -8.22 4.66
C TYR A 97 -18.75 -8.04 6.02
N SER A 98 -17.43 -7.82 6.01
CA SER A 98 -16.62 -7.56 7.19
C SER A 98 -17.06 -6.29 7.94
N LYS A 99 -16.79 -6.25 9.26
CA LYS A 99 -16.88 -5.00 10.03
C LYS A 99 -15.59 -4.18 9.78
N PRO A 100 -15.53 -2.91 10.20
CA PRO A 100 -14.25 -2.19 10.23
C PRO A 100 -13.17 -3.01 10.95
N ILE A 101 -11.93 -2.94 10.48
CA ILE A 101 -10.81 -3.79 10.94
C ILE A 101 -10.63 -3.74 12.46
N ASN A 102 -10.76 -2.55 13.06
CA ASN A 102 -10.66 -2.35 14.51
C ASN A 102 -11.83 -2.95 15.32
N SER A 103 -12.86 -3.49 14.67
CA SER A 103 -14.06 -4.08 15.29
C SER A 103 -14.18 -5.59 15.04
N ASN A 104 -13.25 -6.18 14.29
CA ASN A 104 -13.20 -7.62 14.01
C ASN A 104 -12.39 -8.35 15.07
N ALA A 105 -12.63 -9.65 15.22
CA ALA A 105 -11.72 -10.53 15.92
C ALA A 105 -10.41 -10.69 15.13
N GLU A 106 -9.31 -11.02 15.82
CA GLU A 106 -7.99 -11.17 15.21
C GLU A 106 -8.00 -12.19 14.05
N TRP A 107 -8.62 -13.36 14.25
CA TRP A 107 -8.71 -14.39 13.22
C TRP A 107 -9.50 -13.94 11.97
N GLU A 108 -10.47 -13.04 12.12
CA GLU A 108 -11.20 -12.46 10.98
C GLU A 108 -10.28 -11.55 10.18
N ASN A 109 -9.51 -10.69 10.87
CA ASN A 109 -8.52 -9.83 10.23
C ASN A 109 -7.41 -10.62 9.55
N ILE A 110 -6.97 -11.74 10.11
CA ILE A 110 -6.01 -12.65 9.46
C ILE A 110 -6.59 -13.20 8.15
N LYS A 111 -7.86 -13.66 8.14
CA LYS A 111 -8.52 -14.15 6.92
C LYS A 111 -8.64 -13.06 5.85
N ILE A 112 -9.04 -11.86 6.25
CA ILE A 112 -9.14 -10.68 5.37
C ILE A 112 -7.77 -10.31 4.80
N SER A 113 -6.74 -10.27 5.65
CA SER A 113 -5.36 -9.97 5.28
C SER A 113 -4.83 -10.95 4.23
N LEU A 114 -5.00 -12.26 4.44
CA LEU A 114 -4.56 -13.27 3.49
C LEU A 114 -5.32 -13.19 2.16
N ALA A 115 -6.64 -13.04 2.21
CA ALA A 115 -7.44 -12.89 0.98
C ALA A 115 -7.02 -11.62 0.19
N PHE A 116 -6.82 -10.50 0.89
CA PHE A 116 -6.37 -9.26 0.27
C PHE A 116 -4.99 -9.40 -0.37
N GLN A 117 -4.02 -9.93 0.36
CA GLN A 117 -2.66 -10.11 -0.15
C GLN A 117 -2.61 -11.08 -1.32
N ARG A 118 -3.42 -12.15 -1.32
CA ARG A 118 -3.58 -13.06 -2.46
C ARG A 118 -4.03 -12.33 -3.72
N GLU A 119 -5.11 -11.56 -3.63
CA GLU A 119 -5.61 -10.79 -4.79
C GLU A 119 -4.57 -9.78 -5.28
N VAL A 120 -3.89 -9.10 -4.36
CA VAL A 120 -2.84 -8.14 -4.74
C VAL A 120 -1.69 -8.83 -5.47
N ILE A 121 -1.14 -9.91 -4.90
CA ILE A 121 0.03 -10.60 -5.45
C ILE A 121 -0.32 -11.30 -6.77
N ASN A 122 -1.46 -12.00 -6.83
CA ASN A 122 -1.77 -12.89 -7.96
C ASN A 122 -2.51 -12.19 -9.10
N GLN A 123 -3.26 -11.12 -8.82
CA GLN A 123 -4.13 -10.48 -9.83
C GLN A 123 -3.76 -9.02 -10.07
N ILE A 124 -3.66 -8.22 -9.01
CA ILE A 124 -3.53 -6.76 -9.16
C ILE A 124 -2.11 -6.39 -9.61
N VAL A 125 -1.06 -6.90 -8.96
CA VAL A 125 0.33 -6.58 -9.34
C VAL A 125 0.63 -6.97 -10.80
N PRO A 126 0.31 -8.20 -11.28
CA PRO A 126 0.53 -8.57 -12.68
C PRO A 126 -0.27 -7.72 -13.68
N ARG A 127 -1.48 -7.31 -13.33
CA ARG A 127 -2.34 -6.46 -14.18
C ARG A 127 -1.87 -5.01 -14.22
N VAL A 128 -1.50 -4.46 -13.07
CA VAL A 128 -1.12 -3.05 -12.91
C VAL A 128 0.31 -2.80 -13.37
N GLN A 129 1.21 -3.78 -13.23
CA GLN A 129 2.63 -3.66 -13.55
C GLN A 129 3.27 -2.38 -12.94
N PRO A 130 3.17 -2.18 -11.61
CA PRO A 130 3.71 -1.00 -10.97
C PRO A 130 5.24 -0.98 -11.04
N LYS A 131 5.80 0.22 -11.13
CA LYS A 131 7.25 0.46 -10.96
C LYS A 131 7.63 0.63 -9.49
N LEU A 132 6.68 0.94 -8.61
CA LEU A 132 6.86 0.97 -7.17
C LEU A 132 5.58 0.52 -6.46
N ILE A 133 5.72 -0.26 -5.39
CA ILE A 133 4.60 -0.65 -4.52
C ILE A 133 4.76 0.02 -3.16
N HIS A 134 3.71 0.68 -2.68
CA HIS A 134 3.67 1.26 -1.34
C HIS A 134 2.64 0.52 -0.47
N CYS A 135 3.13 -0.27 0.46
CA CYS A 135 2.36 -1.09 1.38
C CYS A 135 2.14 -0.38 2.72
N PHE A 136 0.98 -0.62 3.35
CA PHE A 136 0.64 -0.07 4.66
C PHE A 136 0.29 -1.17 5.67
N ASP A 137 0.96 -1.13 6.81
CA ASP A 137 0.73 -2.01 7.98
C ASP A 137 0.80 -3.53 7.72
N TRP A 138 0.73 -4.31 8.80
CA TRP A 138 0.96 -5.75 8.81
C TRP A 138 0.06 -6.55 7.86
N MET A 139 -1.16 -6.06 7.58
CA MET A 139 -2.10 -6.75 6.69
C MET A 139 -1.63 -6.76 5.22
N THR A 140 -0.52 -6.10 4.90
CA THR A 140 0.15 -6.09 3.60
C THR A 140 1.57 -6.65 3.66
N GLY A 141 1.95 -7.27 4.79
CA GLY A 141 3.32 -7.63 5.14
C GLY A 141 4.04 -8.65 4.24
N LEU A 142 3.30 -9.50 3.51
CA LEU A 142 3.87 -10.45 2.56
C LEU A 142 4.21 -9.81 1.21
N ILE A 143 3.55 -8.70 0.87
CA ILE A 143 3.65 -8.09 -0.45
C ILE A 143 5.05 -7.55 -0.74
N PRO A 144 5.75 -6.86 0.19
CA PRO A 144 7.14 -6.44 -0.05
C PRO A 144 8.09 -7.61 -0.34
N ALA A 145 7.88 -8.78 0.27
CA ALA A 145 8.66 -9.98 0.00
C ALA A 145 8.34 -10.57 -1.37
N ALA A 146 7.05 -10.68 -1.72
CA ALA A 146 6.63 -11.09 -3.06
C ALA A 146 7.14 -10.11 -4.15
N ALA A 147 7.17 -8.80 -3.88
CA ALA A 147 7.66 -7.79 -4.81
C ALA A 147 9.15 -7.95 -5.16
N ARG A 148 9.96 -8.52 -4.25
CA ARG A 148 11.38 -8.84 -4.52
C ARG A 148 11.52 -9.83 -5.67
N LYS A 149 10.63 -10.82 -5.77
CA LYS A 149 10.59 -11.79 -6.88
C LYS A 149 10.38 -11.13 -8.25
N TYR A 150 9.66 -10.02 -8.26
CA TYR A 150 9.35 -9.25 -9.47
C TYR A 150 10.32 -8.07 -9.68
N GLU A 151 11.34 -7.93 -8.84
CA GLU A 151 12.29 -6.80 -8.87
C GLU A 151 11.59 -5.43 -8.76
N ILE A 152 10.44 -5.38 -8.08
CA ILE A 152 9.69 -4.14 -7.89
C ILE A 152 10.10 -3.50 -6.55
N PRO A 153 10.63 -2.26 -6.54
CA PRO A 153 10.94 -1.56 -5.31
C PRO A 153 9.67 -1.32 -4.48
N SER A 154 9.81 -1.47 -3.16
CA SER A 154 8.68 -1.44 -2.23
C SER A 154 8.95 -0.52 -1.04
N LEU A 155 7.99 0.36 -0.76
CA LEU A 155 7.95 1.18 0.45
C LEU A 155 6.95 0.55 1.41
N PHE A 156 7.30 0.45 2.70
CA PHE A 156 6.41 -0.05 3.73
C PHE A 156 6.20 1.00 4.82
N THR A 157 4.96 1.47 4.99
CA THR A 157 4.60 2.37 6.09
C THR A 157 3.99 1.58 7.24
N ALA A 158 4.66 1.58 8.41
CA ALA A 158 4.16 1.00 9.65
C ALA A 158 3.55 2.09 10.54
N HIS A 159 2.22 2.08 10.68
CA HIS A 159 1.47 3.00 11.54
C HIS A 159 1.05 2.36 12.86
N LYS A 160 0.85 1.04 12.89
CA LYS A 160 0.70 0.28 14.14
C LYS A 160 1.75 -0.83 14.17
N PHE A 161 2.10 -1.26 15.38
CA PHE A 161 3.00 -2.40 15.56
C PHE A 161 2.25 -3.69 15.94
N ASP A 162 0.97 -3.76 15.58
CA ASP A 162 0.23 -5.01 15.54
C ASP A 162 0.82 -5.91 14.44
N THR A 163 0.75 -7.23 14.64
CA THR A 163 1.22 -8.20 13.64
C THR A 163 0.44 -9.51 13.77
N ALA A 164 0.41 -10.27 12.68
CA ALA A 164 -0.03 -11.66 12.68
C ALA A 164 1.19 -12.56 12.48
N ARG A 165 1.19 -13.71 13.17
CA ARG A 165 2.21 -14.75 13.04
C ARG A 165 1.59 -16.01 12.49
N ILE A 166 1.95 -16.37 11.25
CA ILE A 166 1.24 -17.39 10.47
C ILE A 166 2.26 -18.33 9.82
N PHE A 167 2.03 -19.64 9.92
CA PHE A 167 2.83 -20.65 9.21
C PHE A 167 2.67 -20.54 7.69
N LEU A 168 3.72 -20.80 6.93
CA LEU A 168 3.66 -20.69 5.47
C LEU A 168 2.69 -21.72 4.87
N SER A 169 2.53 -22.89 5.50
CA SER A 169 1.53 -23.88 5.07
C SER A 169 0.13 -23.27 5.03
N TYR A 170 -0.24 -22.50 6.05
CA TYR A 170 -1.53 -21.80 6.08
C TYR A 170 -1.62 -20.64 5.07
N VAL A 171 -0.50 -19.95 4.79
CA VAL A 171 -0.45 -18.91 3.76
C VAL A 171 -0.69 -19.53 2.38
N GLU A 172 -0.07 -20.68 2.11
CA GLU A 172 -0.16 -21.40 0.84
C GLU A 172 -1.51 -22.07 0.62
N ASP A 173 -2.14 -22.59 1.67
CA ASP A 173 -3.53 -23.08 1.63
C ASP A 173 -4.53 -21.98 1.24
N ARG A 174 -4.13 -20.70 1.33
CA ARG A 174 -4.91 -19.56 0.83
C ARG A 174 -4.58 -19.16 -0.60
N GLY A 175 -3.72 -19.89 -1.29
CA GLY A 175 -3.36 -19.66 -2.68
C GLY A 175 -2.28 -18.59 -2.87
N ILE A 176 -1.46 -18.34 -1.85
CA ILE A 176 -0.28 -17.49 -1.95
C ILE A 176 0.95 -18.40 -2.05
N ASP A 177 1.69 -18.33 -3.16
CA ASP A 177 2.92 -19.10 -3.39
C ASP A 177 4.09 -18.58 -2.53
N ALA A 178 4.04 -18.85 -1.22
CA ALA A 178 5.03 -18.37 -0.26
C ALA A 178 6.41 -18.98 -0.50
N ALA A 179 6.48 -20.22 -1.01
CA ALA A 179 7.72 -20.89 -1.42
C ALA A 179 8.59 -20.02 -2.33
N ALA A 180 7.99 -19.18 -3.17
CA ALA A 180 8.75 -18.35 -4.09
C ALA A 180 9.45 -17.13 -3.46
N PHE A 181 9.11 -16.75 -2.23
CA PHE A 181 9.68 -15.56 -1.58
C PHE A 181 9.95 -15.76 -0.08
N TRP A 182 9.92 -16.99 0.41
CA TRP A 182 10.03 -17.32 1.84
C TRP A 182 11.33 -16.80 2.47
N HIS A 183 12.44 -16.76 1.73
CA HIS A 183 13.72 -16.20 2.18
C HIS A 183 13.69 -14.68 2.47
N HIS A 184 12.65 -14.00 1.99
CA HIS A 184 12.43 -12.57 2.23
C HIS A 184 11.44 -12.30 3.36
N LEU A 185 10.99 -13.33 4.08
CA LEU A 185 10.11 -13.17 5.24
C LEU A 185 10.90 -13.17 6.55
N PHE A 186 10.28 -12.63 7.60
CA PHE A 186 10.81 -12.61 8.95
C PHE A 186 10.07 -13.64 9.81
N TYR A 187 10.80 -14.48 10.52
CA TYR A 187 10.26 -15.60 11.28
C TYR A 187 10.61 -15.48 12.77
N GLU A 188 9.90 -16.22 13.62
CA GLU A 188 10.16 -16.23 15.08
C GLU A 188 11.54 -16.80 15.43
N ARG A 189 12.02 -17.78 14.68
CA ARG A 189 13.40 -18.29 14.77
C ARG A 189 14.07 -18.30 13.41
N TYR A 190 15.39 -18.45 13.40
CA TYR A 190 16.14 -18.54 12.15
C TYR A 190 15.65 -19.74 11.30
N PRO A 191 15.25 -19.52 10.04
CA PRO A 191 14.78 -20.59 9.18
C PRO A 191 15.93 -21.51 8.75
N THR A 192 15.73 -22.83 8.80
CA THR A 192 16.78 -23.82 8.44
C THR A 192 16.64 -24.34 7.02
N SER A 193 15.43 -24.75 6.65
CA SER A 193 15.03 -25.23 5.32
C SER A 193 13.58 -24.82 5.08
N TYR A 194 13.17 -24.77 3.81
CA TYR A 194 11.80 -24.38 3.48
C TYR A 194 10.79 -25.36 4.08
N GLU A 195 11.05 -26.67 3.96
CA GLU A 195 10.17 -27.74 4.40
C GLU A 195 9.91 -27.72 5.91
N GLU A 196 10.96 -27.50 6.71
CA GLU A 196 10.82 -27.36 8.17
C GLU A 196 10.11 -26.07 8.55
N THR A 197 10.57 -24.94 7.99
CA THR A 197 10.07 -23.62 8.34
C THR A 197 8.59 -23.46 7.97
N ARG A 198 8.18 -24.05 6.85
CA ARG A 198 6.81 -23.99 6.33
C ARG A 198 5.76 -24.37 7.37
N GLU A 199 6.00 -25.44 8.12
CA GLU A 199 5.03 -26.00 9.07
C GLU A 199 5.23 -25.55 10.51
N THR A 200 6.45 -25.15 10.87
CA THR A 200 6.83 -25.09 12.28
C THR A 200 7.35 -23.73 12.72
N ASN A 201 7.57 -22.78 11.80
CA ASN A 201 8.12 -21.47 12.10
C ASN A 201 7.24 -20.37 11.49
N PRO A 202 6.42 -19.66 12.29
CA PRO A 202 5.48 -18.72 11.74
C PRO A 202 6.19 -17.46 11.26
N ALA A 203 5.74 -16.93 10.12
CA ALA A 203 6.18 -15.65 9.60
C ALA A 203 5.43 -14.52 10.31
N ASP A 204 6.18 -13.53 10.82
CA ASP A 204 5.65 -12.30 11.42
C ASP A 204 5.41 -11.28 10.29
N PHE A 205 4.14 -10.95 10.02
CA PHE A 205 3.78 -10.18 8.83
C PHE A 205 4.31 -8.75 8.86
N LEU A 206 4.20 -8.07 10.00
CA LEU A 206 4.73 -6.71 10.13
C LEU A 206 6.25 -6.71 9.92
N LEU A 207 6.97 -7.60 10.60
CA LEU A 207 8.42 -7.68 10.49
C LEU A 207 8.86 -8.10 9.09
N SER A 208 8.11 -9.00 8.44
CA SER A 208 8.34 -9.39 7.05
C SER A 208 8.23 -8.18 6.12
N GLY A 209 7.20 -7.35 6.30
CA GLY A 209 7.01 -6.13 5.53
C GLY A 209 8.17 -5.14 5.71
N VAL A 210 8.57 -4.88 6.96
CA VAL A 210 9.71 -4.02 7.28
C VAL A 210 11.01 -4.58 6.72
N PHE A 211 11.27 -5.87 6.92
CA PHE A 211 12.50 -6.55 6.51
C PHE A 211 12.66 -6.54 4.98
N ALA A 212 11.63 -6.96 4.25
CA ALA A 212 11.68 -7.11 2.80
C ALA A 212 11.67 -5.77 2.05
N ALA A 213 10.98 -4.75 2.57
CA ALA A 213 10.82 -3.48 1.88
C ALA A 213 12.15 -2.79 1.59
N HIS A 214 12.21 -2.05 0.48
CA HIS A 214 13.39 -1.28 0.09
C HIS A 214 13.56 -0.03 0.95
N PHE A 215 12.44 0.57 1.34
CA PHE A 215 12.40 1.69 2.26
C PHE A 215 11.26 1.51 3.26
N VAL A 216 11.40 2.06 4.46
CA VAL A 216 10.40 1.98 5.53
C VAL A 216 10.10 3.36 6.07
N THR A 217 8.83 3.66 6.29
CA THR A 217 8.41 4.85 7.03
C THR A 217 7.62 4.41 8.26
N SER A 218 7.75 5.15 9.36
CA SER A 218 6.89 4.95 10.51
C SER A 218 6.49 6.29 11.12
N SER A 219 5.28 6.38 11.67
CA SER A 219 4.88 7.60 12.37
C SER A 219 5.62 7.69 13.71
N ARG A 220 6.06 8.89 14.11
CA ARG A 220 6.71 9.08 15.43
C ARG A 220 5.76 8.72 16.58
N ALA A 221 4.45 8.88 16.41
CA ALA A 221 3.49 8.46 17.42
C ALA A 221 3.52 6.93 17.61
N ALA A 222 3.49 6.16 16.51
CA ALA A 222 3.65 4.70 16.56
C ALA A 222 5.01 4.30 17.15
N PHE A 223 6.07 4.99 16.75
CA PHE A 223 7.42 4.78 17.24
C PHE A 223 7.54 5.04 18.76
N LEU A 224 6.97 6.14 19.25
CA LEU A 224 7.03 6.52 20.67
C LEU A 224 6.07 5.69 21.54
N ALA A 225 4.84 5.46 21.09
CA ALA A 225 3.83 4.71 21.83
C ALA A 225 4.25 3.26 22.10
N ASN A 226 5.13 2.72 21.25
CA ASN A 226 5.66 1.38 21.41
C ASN A 226 7.10 1.34 21.93
N GLY A 227 7.62 2.45 22.47
CA GLY A 227 8.84 2.40 23.28
C GLY A 227 10.07 3.16 22.76
N GLY A 228 9.95 3.97 21.71
CA GLY A 228 11.09 4.66 21.08
C GLY A 228 11.84 5.72 21.92
N GLN A 229 11.59 5.83 23.23
CA GLN A 229 12.32 6.72 24.17
C GLN A 229 13.22 5.98 25.16
N ASP A 230 12.99 4.68 25.42
CA ASP A 230 13.71 3.95 26.47
C ASP A 230 14.30 2.65 25.91
N GLN A 231 15.48 2.74 25.28
CA GLN A 231 16.18 1.61 24.65
C GLN A 231 16.40 0.43 25.61
N SER A 232 16.43 0.67 26.93
CA SER A 232 16.70 -0.35 27.95
C SER A 232 15.53 -1.33 28.16
N ARG A 233 14.28 -0.89 27.97
CA ARG A 233 13.09 -1.74 28.15
C ARG A 233 12.76 -2.62 26.94
N PHE A 234 13.39 -2.36 25.78
CA PHE A 234 12.98 -2.95 24.51
C PHE A 234 14.09 -3.66 23.73
N ALA A 235 15.26 -3.87 24.37
CA ALA A 235 16.36 -4.65 23.81
C ALA A 235 15.95 -6.07 23.35
N ASN A 236 14.78 -6.56 23.80
CA ASN A 236 14.26 -7.90 23.49
C ASN A 236 13.15 -7.94 22.42
N PHE A 237 12.78 -6.83 21.77
CA PHE A 237 11.75 -6.85 20.72
C PHE A 237 12.38 -6.86 19.32
N PRO A 238 12.19 -7.92 18.51
CA PRO A 238 12.80 -8.05 17.18
C PRO A 238 12.52 -6.88 16.23
N ILE A 239 11.38 -6.20 16.39
CA ILE A 239 11.02 -5.03 15.57
C ILE A 239 12.05 -3.90 15.65
N TRP A 240 12.64 -3.67 16.82
CA TRP A 240 13.59 -2.58 16.99
C TRP A 240 14.93 -2.90 16.36
N GLU A 241 15.36 -4.15 16.40
CA GLU A 241 16.59 -4.56 15.73
C GLU A 241 16.44 -4.42 14.20
N VAL A 242 15.33 -4.88 13.65
CA VAL A 242 15.06 -4.77 12.20
C VAL A 242 14.93 -3.31 11.77
N LEU A 243 14.20 -2.49 12.52
CA LEU A 243 14.05 -1.06 12.23
C LEU A 243 15.38 -0.30 12.39
N ALA A 244 16.17 -0.58 13.43
CA ALA A 244 17.48 0.03 13.64
C ALA A 244 18.40 -0.24 12.46
N LYS A 245 18.50 -1.50 12.00
CA LYS A 245 19.27 -1.86 10.79
C LYS A 245 18.81 -1.09 9.55
N LYS A 246 17.50 -0.87 9.38
CA LYS A 246 16.98 -0.06 8.26
C LYS A 246 17.36 1.41 8.41
N ILE A 247 17.27 1.98 9.61
CA ILE A 247 17.66 3.36 9.90
C ILE A 247 19.15 3.56 9.63
N ASP A 248 20.01 2.67 10.16
CA ASP A 248 21.47 2.75 10.01
C ASP A 248 21.90 2.65 8.54
N SER A 249 21.17 1.89 7.73
CA SER A 249 21.39 1.80 6.28
C SER A 249 20.80 2.97 5.47
N GLY A 250 20.20 3.98 6.11
CA GLY A 250 19.55 5.11 5.44
C GLY A 250 18.30 4.72 4.64
N ARG A 251 17.67 3.60 4.98
CA ARG A 251 16.49 3.00 4.33
C ARG A 251 15.24 3.04 5.21
N ALA A 252 15.25 3.85 6.26
CA ALA A 252 14.05 4.13 7.05
C ALA A 252 13.99 5.60 7.49
N THR A 253 12.77 6.10 7.65
CA THR A 253 12.51 7.40 8.28
C THR A 253 11.40 7.32 9.32
N VAL A 254 11.58 8.05 10.42
CA VAL A 254 10.57 8.19 11.48
C VAL A 254 9.96 9.58 11.40
N ASN A 255 8.72 9.64 10.92
CA ASN A 255 8.03 10.88 10.62
C ASN A 255 7.59 11.60 11.89
N ARG A 256 8.25 12.73 12.22
CA ARG A 256 8.05 13.47 13.48
C ARG A 256 6.81 14.37 13.52
N ARG A 257 6.21 14.71 12.37
CA ARG A 257 5.01 15.55 12.19
C ARG A 257 4.15 14.96 11.05
N ARG A 258 2.98 15.55 10.74
CA ARG A 258 2.22 15.26 9.50
C ARG A 258 3.20 15.35 8.32
N THR A 259 3.58 14.18 7.79
CA THR A 259 4.51 14.06 6.68
C THR A 259 3.90 14.77 5.49
N LYS A 260 4.64 15.70 4.88
CA LYS A 260 4.16 16.40 3.68
C LYS A 260 4.32 15.48 2.47
N THR A 261 3.43 15.57 1.49
CA THR A 261 3.50 14.86 0.21
C THR A 261 4.91 14.91 -0.41
N GLN A 262 5.59 16.04 -0.28
CA GLN A 262 6.97 16.25 -0.76
C GLN A 262 7.97 15.22 -0.24
N GLN A 263 7.90 14.81 1.03
CA GLN A 263 8.83 13.84 1.58
C GLN A 263 8.64 12.45 0.96
N TYR A 264 7.39 12.10 0.60
CA TYR A 264 7.13 10.86 -0.11
C TYR A 264 7.61 10.94 -1.56
N ILE A 265 7.44 12.08 -2.23
CA ILE A 265 7.99 12.31 -3.58
C ILE A 265 9.50 12.04 -3.57
N GLU A 266 10.24 12.66 -2.65
CA GLU A 266 11.69 12.44 -2.51
C GLU A 266 12.06 10.96 -2.28
N ILE A 267 11.30 10.26 -1.44
CA ILE A 267 11.52 8.82 -1.19
C ILE A 267 11.26 8.01 -2.46
N TYR A 268 10.15 8.24 -3.15
CA TYR A 268 9.80 7.52 -4.37
C TYR A 268 10.82 7.76 -5.47
N GLU A 269 11.23 9.01 -5.70
CA GLU A 269 12.21 9.37 -6.73
C GLU A 269 13.59 8.80 -6.41
N LYS A 270 13.99 8.79 -5.13
CA LYS A 270 15.22 8.11 -4.69
C LYS A 270 15.18 6.61 -4.96
N MET A 271 14.03 5.96 -4.73
CA MET A 271 13.85 4.53 -4.96
C MET A 271 13.78 4.15 -6.44
N LEU A 272 13.15 5.00 -7.25
CA LEU A 272 12.95 4.79 -8.67
C LEU A 272 14.11 5.28 -9.54
N GLN A 273 14.97 6.15 -9.00
CA GLN A 273 16.00 6.88 -9.74
C GLN A 273 15.42 7.66 -10.93
N HIS A 274 14.16 8.10 -10.81
CA HIS A 274 13.39 8.77 -11.84
C HIS A 274 12.35 9.69 -11.19
N ALA A 275 12.09 10.85 -11.81
CA ALA A 275 11.04 11.77 -11.38
C ALA A 275 9.64 11.14 -11.51
N ILE A 276 8.75 11.42 -10.55
CA ILE A 276 7.38 10.90 -10.57
C ILE A 276 6.33 11.92 -11.00
N LEU A 277 6.72 13.20 -11.09
CA LEU A 277 5.88 14.33 -11.50
C LEU A 277 6.31 14.88 -12.87
N GLN A 278 5.42 15.61 -13.52
CA GLN A 278 5.76 16.38 -14.73
C GLN A 278 6.57 17.63 -14.36
N PRO A 279 7.56 18.03 -15.17
CA PRO A 279 8.09 19.38 -15.12
C PRO A 279 6.95 20.36 -15.42
N GLN A 280 6.73 21.35 -14.54
CA GLN A 280 5.79 22.43 -14.86
C GLN A 280 6.37 23.25 -16.02
N GLY A 281 5.85 23.08 -17.25
CA GLY A 281 6.25 23.97 -18.35
C GLY A 281 6.17 23.46 -19.80
N GLU A 282 5.75 22.22 -20.09
CA GLU A 282 5.48 21.87 -21.49
C GLU A 282 4.03 22.22 -21.85
N GLU A 283 3.85 23.45 -22.36
CA GLU A 283 2.71 23.77 -23.21
C GLU A 283 2.56 22.67 -24.25
N PHE A 284 1.36 22.08 -24.32
CA PHE A 284 0.99 21.20 -25.41
C PHE A 284 1.29 21.91 -26.73
N HIS A 285 2.37 21.52 -27.41
CA HIS A 285 2.63 21.95 -28.76
C HIS A 285 1.56 21.29 -29.63
N ILE A 286 0.48 22.02 -29.88
CA ILE A 286 -0.53 21.64 -30.87
C ILE A 286 0.22 21.55 -32.20
N PRO A 287 0.29 20.39 -32.86
CA PRO A 287 0.89 20.29 -34.19
C PRO A 287 0.13 21.26 -35.10
N GLN A 288 0.86 22.18 -35.76
CA GLN A 288 0.29 23.20 -36.64
C GLN A 288 -0.46 22.64 -37.86
N ASP A 289 -0.47 21.32 -38.07
CA ASP A 289 -1.10 20.65 -39.21
C ASP A 289 -2.63 20.51 -39.12
N LYS A 290 -3.30 21.20 -38.19
CA LYS A 290 -4.77 21.26 -38.13
C LYS A 290 -5.33 22.65 -37.87
N ILE A 291 -4.76 23.67 -38.52
CA ILE A 291 -5.47 24.94 -38.72
C ILE A 291 -6.19 24.83 -40.07
N PRO A 292 -7.53 24.77 -40.14
CA PRO A 292 -8.23 24.90 -41.40
C PRO A 292 -7.95 26.30 -41.94
N HIS A 293 -7.35 26.37 -43.13
CA HIS A 293 -7.30 27.60 -43.91
C HIS A 293 -8.73 28.09 -44.14
N ALA A 294 -9.12 29.13 -43.41
CA ALA A 294 -10.22 29.99 -43.82
C ALA A 294 -9.76 30.72 -45.09
N LEU A 295 -10.24 30.26 -46.24
CA LEU A 295 -10.12 30.98 -47.50
C LEU A 295 -11.20 32.07 -47.51
N ASN A 296 -10.72 33.31 -47.40
CA ASN A 296 -11.38 34.50 -47.92
C ASN A 296 -11.42 34.41 -49.45
N ALA A 297 -12.63 34.37 -50.03
CA ALA A 297 -13.06 35.02 -51.28
C ALA A 297 -14.49 34.58 -51.60
#